data_AF-A0A948FIP2-F1
#
_entry.id   AF-A0A948FIP2-F1
#
_cell.length_a   1.000
_cell.length_b   1.000
_cell.length_c   1.000
_cell.angle_alpha   90.00
_cell.angle_beta   90.00
_cell.angle_gamma   90.00
#
_symmetry.space_group_name_H-M   'P 1'
#
loop_
_entity.id
_entity.type
_entity.pdbx_description
1 polymer ?
#
loop_
_entity_poly.entity_id
_entity_poly.type
_entity_poly.pdbx_seq_one_letter_code
_entity_poly.pdbx_strand_id
1 'polypeptide(L)'
;MKLDLIRYFLLMAVVSAFLSGCSAMNASGLRITGDGVMQAGSSTLTWQQVRSPLFTSAEEAETYVKNLSLGGFTDWRLPTSEELLDFYFSFDFGGSSAKADAMGIKVEGNYWFKDEEGSPQTGAWKDDGDICEITRGYRRSDSGYVRAVRP
;
A
#
# COMPACT_ATOMS: atom_id res chain seq x y z
N MET A 1 -38.04 -21.36 -42.78
CA MET A 1 -38.01 -20.02 -42.16
C MET A 1 -38.07 -19.99 -40.62
N LYS A 2 -38.21 -21.11 -39.90
CA LYS A 2 -38.11 -21.16 -38.41
C LYS A 2 -36.78 -21.77 -37.89
N LEU A 3 -35.97 -22.37 -38.78
CA LEU A 3 -34.73 -23.06 -38.41
C LEU A 3 -33.51 -22.12 -38.35
N ASP A 4 -33.52 -21.02 -39.11
CA ASP A 4 -32.42 -20.04 -39.17
C ASP A 4 -32.41 -19.10 -37.97
N LEU A 5 -33.59 -18.84 -37.39
CA LEU A 5 -33.75 -17.97 -36.22
C LEU A 5 -33.18 -18.61 -34.94
N ILE A 6 -33.31 -19.94 -34.79
CA ILE A 6 -32.78 -20.70 -33.65
C ILE A 6 -31.25 -20.78 -33.72
N ARG A 7 -30.67 -20.92 -34.93
CA ARG A 7 -29.21 -20.86 -35.13
C ARG A 7 -28.64 -19.48 -34.81
N TYR A 8 -29.35 -18.41 -35.18
CA TYR A 8 -28.94 -17.04 -34.85
C TYR A 8 -29.04 -16.77 -33.33
N PHE A 9 -30.08 -17.27 -32.68
CA PHE A 9 -30.23 -17.16 -31.23
C PHE A 9 -29.14 -17.91 -30.46
N LEU A 10 -28.77 -19.12 -30.93
CA LEU A 10 -27.66 -19.90 -30.37
C LEU A 10 -26.30 -19.24 -30.63
N LEU A 11 -26.08 -18.65 -31.81
CA LEU A 11 -24.85 -17.91 -32.14
C LEU A 11 -24.70 -16.63 -31.30
N MET A 12 -25.79 -15.88 -31.09
CA MET A 12 -25.78 -14.66 -30.27
C MET A 12 -25.62 -14.96 -28.77
N ALA A 13 -26.17 -16.08 -28.29
CA ALA A 13 -25.98 -16.52 -26.90
C ALA A 13 -24.53 -16.93 -26.60
N VAL A 14 -23.80 -17.50 -27.58
CA VAL A 14 -22.39 -17.86 -27.43
C VAL A 14 -21.47 -16.63 -27.47
N VAL A 15 -21.79 -15.60 -28.25
CA VAL A 15 -21.04 -14.33 -28.28
C VAL A 15 -21.20 -13.53 -26.98
N SER A 16 -22.35 -13.65 -26.33
CA SER A 16 -22.65 -12.97 -25.06
C SER A 16 -21.93 -13.56 -23.84
N ALA A 17 -21.41 -14.79 -23.95
CA ALA A 17 -20.73 -15.48 -22.85
C ALA A 17 -19.24 -15.12 -22.70
N PHE A 18 -18.68 -14.29 -23.60
CA PHE A 18 -17.26 -13.90 -23.57
C PHE A 18 -16.95 -12.58 -22.86
N LEU A 19 -17.95 -11.91 -22.26
CA LEU A 19 -17.74 -10.64 -21.53
C LEU A 19 -17.76 -10.78 -20.01
N SER A 20 -17.93 -11.99 -19.46
CA SER A 20 -17.88 -12.21 -17.99
C SER A 20 -16.49 -12.54 -17.46
N GLY A 21 -15.45 -12.39 -18.29
CA GLY A 21 -14.05 -12.51 -17.90
C GLY A 21 -13.40 -11.17 -17.59
N CYS A 22 -14.11 -10.21 -16.98
CA CYS A 22 -13.40 -9.16 -16.27
C CYS A 22 -12.84 -9.82 -15.01
N SER A 23 -11.66 -10.45 -15.12
CA SER A 23 -10.82 -10.63 -13.95
C SER A 23 -10.67 -9.23 -13.38
N ALA A 24 -11.39 -8.93 -12.30
CA ALA A 24 -11.07 -7.82 -11.44
C ALA A 24 -9.63 -8.11 -11.00
N MET A 25 -8.68 -7.51 -11.71
CA MET A 25 -7.31 -7.38 -11.24
C MET A 25 -7.50 -6.91 -9.81
N ASN A 26 -7.10 -7.71 -8.82
CA ASN A 26 -7.14 -7.26 -7.43
C ASN A 26 -6.35 -5.97 -7.41
N ALA A 27 -7.04 -4.84 -7.42
CA ALA A 27 -6.40 -3.55 -7.32
C ALA A 27 -5.71 -3.61 -5.96
N SER A 28 -4.38 -3.63 -5.98
CA SER A 28 -3.51 -3.49 -4.81
C SER A 28 -3.81 -2.15 -4.16
N GLY A 29 -4.93 -2.10 -3.44
CA GLY A 29 -5.65 -0.89 -3.15
C GLY A 29 -5.77 -0.70 -1.66
N LEU A 30 -5.60 0.55 -1.23
CA LEU A 30 -5.79 0.95 0.15
C LEU A 30 -7.18 0.54 0.65
N ARG A 31 -7.23 -0.22 1.73
CA ARG A 31 -8.47 -0.61 2.43
C ARG A 31 -8.40 -0.14 3.88
N ILE A 32 -9.32 0.74 4.26
CA ILE A 32 -9.47 1.17 5.65
C ILE A 32 -10.30 0.12 6.37
N THR A 33 -9.77 -0.41 7.47
CA THR A 33 -10.42 -1.44 8.27
C THR A 33 -11.11 -0.87 9.51
N GLY A 34 -10.87 0.41 9.85
CA GLY A 34 -11.36 1.04 11.08
C GLY A 34 -10.28 1.05 12.16
N ASP A 35 -10.60 1.57 13.34
CA ASP A 35 -9.74 1.52 14.54
C ASP A 35 -8.29 2.03 14.37
N GLY A 36 -8.09 2.94 13.42
CA GLY A 36 -6.78 3.56 13.12
C GLY A 36 -5.84 2.66 12.32
N VAL A 37 -6.36 1.60 11.68
CA VAL A 37 -5.58 0.67 10.86
C VAL A 37 -6.07 0.61 9.42
N MET A 38 -5.18 0.21 8.51
CA MET A 38 -5.45 0.08 7.08
C MET A 38 -4.63 -1.05 6.47
N GLN A 39 -5.08 -1.61 5.35
CA GLN A 39 -4.27 -2.47 4.48
C GLN A 39 -3.88 -1.66 3.24
N ALA A 40 -2.66 -1.85 2.75
CA ALA A 40 -2.15 -1.16 1.57
C ALA A 40 -1.27 -2.12 0.76
N GLY A 41 -1.23 -1.90 -0.55
CA GLY A 41 -0.47 -2.73 -1.48
C GLY A 41 -1.13 -4.08 -1.77
N SER A 42 -0.32 -4.99 -2.27
CA SER A 42 -0.72 -6.39 -2.55
C SER A 42 -0.59 -7.30 -1.33
N SER A 43 -0.03 -6.74 -0.24
CA SER A 43 0.35 -7.45 0.97
C SER A 43 -0.86 -7.80 1.86
N THR A 44 -0.71 -8.86 2.67
CA THR A 44 -1.64 -9.17 3.76
C THR A 44 -1.41 -8.29 4.99
N LEU A 45 -0.49 -7.33 4.92
CA LEU A 45 -0.04 -6.55 6.05
C LEU A 45 -1.08 -5.52 6.46
N THR A 46 -1.18 -5.33 7.77
CA THR A 46 -1.93 -4.24 8.37
C THR A 46 -0.98 -3.13 8.77
N TRP A 47 -1.30 -1.91 8.36
CA TRP A 47 -0.54 -0.70 8.57
C TRP A 47 -1.26 0.24 9.53
N GLN A 48 -0.47 0.95 10.32
CA GLN A 48 -0.95 2.11 11.05
C GLN A 48 -1.46 3.18 10.07
N GLN A 49 -2.70 3.65 10.24
CA GLN A 49 -3.33 4.62 9.35
C GLN A 49 -2.75 6.04 9.53
N VAL A 50 -2.62 6.49 10.77
CA VAL A 50 -2.06 7.80 11.11
C VAL A 50 -0.61 7.62 11.55
N ARG A 51 0.33 8.17 10.80
CA ARG A 51 1.76 8.13 11.14
C ARG A 51 2.03 8.77 12.50
N SER A 52 3.12 8.37 13.15
CA SER A 52 3.58 8.94 14.41
C SER A 52 3.97 10.43 14.29
N PRO A 53 4.32 11.10 15.39
CA PRO A 53 5.18 12.29 15.36
C PRO A 53 6.53 12.01 14.69
N LEU A 54 7.27 13.07 14.33
CA LEU A 54 8.62 12.94 13.80
C LEU A 54 9.59 12.54 14.92
N PHE A 55 10.40 11.52 14.69
CA PHE A 55 11.46 11.08 15.60
C PHE A 55 12.84 11.39 15.03
N THR A 56 13.75 11.78 15.92
CA THR A 56 15.13 12.16 15.55
C THR A 56 16.15 11.07 15.87
N SER A 57 15.72 9.97 16.50
CA SER A 57 16.55 8.80 16.72
C SER A 57 15.81 7.50 16.41
N ALA A 58 16.59 6.48 16.06
CA ALA A 58 16.08 5.12 15.88
C ALA A 58 15.50 4.55 17.18
N GLU A 59 16.09 4.88 18.33
CA GLU A 59 15.65 4.39 19.64
C GLU A 59 14.26 4.91 20.01
N GLU A 60 13.97 6.18 19.74
CA GLU A 60 12.62 6.75 19.89
C GLU A 60 11.60 6.04 18.99
N ALA A 61 11.96 5.83 17.72
CA ALA A 61 11.10 5.15 16.75
C ALA A 61 10.80 3.70 17.16
N GLU A 62 11.82 2.95 17.59
CA GLU A 62 11.64 1.57 18.07
C GLU A 62 10.84 1.52 19.37
N THR A 63 11.08 2.45 20.29
CA THR A 63 10.34 2.54 21.56
C THR A 63 8.87 2.87 21.32
N TYR A 64 8.58 3.77 20.39
CA TYR A 64 7.21 4.08 19.98
C TYR A 64 6.48 2.83 19.49
N VAL A 65 7.11 2.08 18.59
CA VAL A 65 6.49 0.88 18.01
C VAL A 65 6.29 -0.22 19.05
N LYS A 66 7.28 -0.47 19.92
CA LYS A 66 7.18 -1.48 20.99
C LYS A 66 6.04 -1.20 21.97
N ASN A 67 5.70 0.07 22.17
CA ASN A 67 4.64 0.51 23.08
C ASN A 67 3.31 0.81 22.36
N LEU A 68 3.26 0.63 21.04
CA LEU A 68 2.06 0.95 20.26
C LEU A 68 0.96 -0.08 20.53
N SER A 69 -0.17 0.39 21.04
CA SER A 69 -1.43 -0.36 21.09
C SER A 69 -2.45 0.33 20.19
N LEU A 70 -2.82 -0.33 19.10
CA LEU A 70 -3.66 0.25 18.04
C LEU A 70 -4.48 -0.84 17.37
N GLY A 71 -5.76 -0.57 17.11
CA GLY A 71 -6.67 -1.55 16.50
C GLY A 71 -6.88 -2.83 17.34
N GLY A 72 -6.60 -2.78 18.64
CA GLY A 72 -6.62 -3.97 19.51
C GLY A 72 -5.35 -4.84 19.44
N PHE A 73 -4.30 -4.37 18.75
CA PHE A 73 -3.06 -5.10 18.53
C PHE A 73 -1.86 -4.42 19.21
N THR A 74 -0.85 -5.22 19.57
CA THR A 74 0.38 -4.79 20.26
C THR A 74 1.66 -5.33 19.63
N ASP A 75 1.54 -6.12 18.56
CA ASP A 75 2.62 -6.78 17.80
C ASP A 75 3.11 -5.92 16.62
N TRP A 76 3.07 -4.61 16.79
CA TRP A 76 3.52 -3.65 15.79
C TRP A 76 5.05 -3.66 15.67
N ARG A 77 5.55 -3.48 14.45
CA ARG A 77 6.98 -3.33 14.16
C ARG A 77 7.26 -2.22 13.14
N LEU A 78 8.51 -1.79 13.04
CA LEU A 78 8.96 -1.01 11.89
C LEU A 78 8.82 -1.88 10.62
N PRO A 79 8.47 -1.27 9.47
CA PRO A 79 8.46 -1.98 8.20
C PRO A 79 9.89 -2.33 7.77
N THR A 80 10.02 -3.35 6.92
CA THR A 80 11.26 -3.56 6.17
C THR A 80 11.36 -2.57 5.01
N SER A 81 12.55 -2.46 4.40
CA SER A 81 12.77 -1.68 3.19
C SER A 81 11.83 -2.08 2.05
N GLU A 82 11.65 -3.38 1.83
CA GLU A 82 10.77 -3.93 0.79
C GLU A 82 9.30 -3.64 1.06
N GLU A 83 8.83 -3.80 2.31
CA GLU A 83 7.45 -3.51 2.67
C GLU A 83 7.11 -2.02 2.53
N LEU A 84 8.03 -1.15 2.93
CA LEU A 84 7.85 0.29 2.77
C LEU A 84 7.86 0.69 1.28
N LEU A 85 8.63 0.00 0.44
CA LEU A 85 8.62 0.19 -1.00
C LEU A 85 7.30 -0.27 -1.64
N ASP A 86 6.77 -1.45 -1.30
CA ASP A 86 5.46 -1.92 -1.79
C ASP A 86 4.33 -0.98 -1.34
N PHE A 87 4.42 -0.47 -0.09
CA PHE A 87 3.52 0.56 0.41
C PHE A 87 3.51 1.77 -0.53
N TYR A 88 4.68 2.32 -0.87
CA TYR A 88 4.79 3.46 -1.80
C TYR A 88 4.24 3.15 -3.20
N PHE A 89 4.56 1.99 -3.77
CA PHE A 89 4.05 1.58 -5.08
C PHE A 89 2.53 1.44 -5.12
N SER A 90 1.91 1.07 -3.99
CA SER A 90 0.44 1.02 -3.90
C SER A 90 -0.24 2.38 -4.10
N PHE A 91 0.46 3.49 -3.82
CA PHE A 91 -0.05 4.85 -4.06
C PHE A 91 0.26 5.37 -5.46
N ASP A 92 1.41 5.01 -6.03
CA ASP A 92 1.76 5.44 -7.39
C ASP A 92 0.94 4.68 -8.44
N PHE A 93 0.83 3.37 -8.29
CA PHE A 93 0.28 2.48 -9.31
C PHE A 93 -0.97 1.72 -8.84
N GLY A 94 -1.14 1.51 -7.53
CA GLY A 94 -2.27 0.75 -6.98
C GLY A 94 -3.59 1.52 -6.91
N GLY A 95 -3.65 2.75 -7.43
CA GLY A 95 -4.84 3.60 -7.38
C GLY A 95 -5.21 4.09 -5.98
N SER A 96 -4.30 3.97 -5.01
CA SER A 96 -4.55 4.32 -3.61
C SER A 96 -4.43 5.81 -3.30
N SER A 97 -3.78 6.60 -4.16
CA SER A 97 -3.52 8.03 -3.95
C SER A 97 -4.80 8.86 -3.73
N ALA A 98 -5.75 8.83 -4.66
CA ALA A 98 -7.01 9.57 -4.53
C ALA A 98 -7.80 9.17 -3.28
N LYS A 99 -7.74 7.88 -2.88
CA LYS A 99 -8.39 7.39 -1.66
C LYS A 99 -7.64 7.85 -0.40
N ALA A 100 -6.31 7.86 -0.43
CA ALA A 100 -5.48 8.36 0.66
C ALA A 100 -5.80 9.84 0.93
N ASP A 101 -5.88 10.65 -0.12
CA ASP A 101 -6.19 12.08 -0.04
C ASP A 101 -7.59 12.31 0.57
N ALA A 102 -8.59 11.58 0.09
CA ALA A 102 -9.96 11.66 0.62
C ALA A 102 -10.05 11.27 2.11
N MET A 103 -9.14 10.40 2.58
CA MET A 103 -9.08 9.93 3.97
C MET A 103 -8.04 10.68 4.82
N GLY A 104 -7.35 11.68 4.26
CA GLY A 104 -6.32 12.45 4.96
C GLY A 104 -5.07 11.64 5.34
N ILE A 105 -4.77 10.56 4.62
CA ILE A 105 -3.58 9.73 4.87
C ILE A 105 -2.36 10.40 4.23
N LYS A 106 -1.43 10.83 5.08
CA LYS A 106 -0.17 11.41 4.66
C LYS A 106 0.85 10.35 4.28
N VAL A 107 1.11 10.18 2.99
CA VAL A 107 2.04 9.18 2.44
C VAL A 107 3.46 9.76 2.36
N GLU A 108 3.57 11.06 2.09
CA GLU A 108 4.81 11.79 1.95
C GLU A 108 5.64 11.85 3.24
N GLY A 109 6.95 12.11 3.13
CA GLY A 109 7.86 12.26 4.26
C GLY A 109 8.87 11.12 4.39
N ASN A 110 9.81 11.28 5.32
CA ASN A 110 10.80 10.25 5.65
C ASN A 110 10.21 9.31 6.70
N TYR A 111 10.52 8.03 6.61
CA TYR A 111 10.07 7.01 7.54
C TYR A 111 11.23 6.21 8.09
N TRP A 112 11.11 5.77 9.33
CA TRP A 112 11.95 4.75 9.93
C TRP A 112 11.54 3.36 9.43
N PHE A 113 12.51 2.55 9.03
CA PHE A 113 12.34 1.18 8.55
C PHE A 113 13.56 0.33 8.93
N LYS A 114 13.49 -0.98 8.70
CA LYS A 114 14.61 -1.90 8.85
C LYS A 114 15.20 -2.25 7.48
N ASP A 115 16.53 -2.17 7.35
CA ASP A 115 17.23 -2.72 6.19
C ASP A 115 17.26 -4.26 6.23
N GLU A 116 17.93 -4.87 5.26
CA GLU A 116 18.03 -6.33 5.10
C GLU A 116 18.72 -7.00 6.31
N GLU A 117 19.62 -6.27 6.97
CA GLU A 117 20.31 -6.71 8.19
C GLU A 117 19.48 -6.50 9.46
N GLY A 118 18.29 -5.87 9.36
CA GLY A 118 17.45 -5.55 10.51
C GLY A 118 17.92 -4.32 11.30
N SER A 119 18.82 -3.51 10.74
CA SER A 119 19.26 -2.25 11.33
C SER A 119 18.27 -1.12 10.99
N PRO A 120 17.96 -0.23 11.95
CA PRO A 120 17.03 0.86 11.71
C PRO A 120 17.67 1.92 10.81
N GLN A 121 17.02 2.20 9.69
CA GLN A 121 17.36 3.25 8.75
C GLN A 121 16.23 4.29 8.67
N THR A 122 16.53 5.48 8.16
CA THR A 122 15.50 6.50 7.91
C THR A 122 15.73 7.24 6.60
N GLY A 123 14.64 7.48 5.89
CA GLY A 123 14.65 8.11 4.58
C GLY A 123 13.31 7.98 3.88
N ALA A 124 13.29 8.31 2.60
CA ALA A 124 12.12 8.13 1.75
C ALA A 124 12.53 7.64 0.37
N TRP A 125 11.68 6.82 -0.23
CA TRP A 125 11.71 6.57 -1.66
C TRP A 125 10.98 7.71 -2.34
N LYS A 126 11.73 8.53 -3.07
CA LYS A 126 11.17 9.68 -3.79
C LYS A 126 11.16 9.37 -5.27
N ASP A 127 10.13 9.86 -5.96
CA ASP A 127 10.13 9.87 -7.42
C ASP A 127 11.39 10.60 -7.91
N ASP A 128 12.20 9.87 -8.67
CA ASP A 128 13.42 10.36 -9.30
C ASP A 128 13.41 10.15 -10.82
N GLY A 129 12.28 9.71 -11.35
CA GLY A 129 12.10 9.47 -12.77
C GLY A 129 11.71 10.73 -13.55
N ASP A 130 11.89 10.67 -14.87
CA ASP A 130 11.39 11.70 -15.78
C ASP A 130 9.89 11.47 -16.05
N ILE A 131 9.22 12.45 -16.68
CA ILE A 131 7.75 12.50 -16.91
C ILE A 131 7.06 11.24 -17.47
N CYS A 132 7.83 10.25 -17.96
CA CYS A 132 7.34 9.01 -18.58
C CYS A 132 7.74 7.72 -17.83
N GLU A 133 8.55 7.80 -16.78
CA GLU A 133 9.02 6.66 -16.01
C GLU A 133 8.94 7.00 -14.52
N ILE A 134 8.15 6.26 -13.74
CA ILE A 134 8.16 6.42 -12.28
C ILE A 134 9.22 5.47 -11.75
N THR A 135 10.39 6.02 -11.46
CA THR A 135 11.44 5.36 -10.68
C THR A 135 11.46 5.94 -9.27
N ARG A 136 11.88 5.14 -8.29
CA ARG A 136 12.01 5.62 -6.92
C ARG A 136 13.44 5.48 -6.40
N GLY A 137 14.10 6.61 -6.24
CA GLY A 137 15.40 6.75 -5.59
C GLY A 137 15.28 6.86 -4.08
N TYR A 138 16.07 6.05 -3.36
CA TYR A 138 16.17 6.17 -1.91
C TYR A 138 16.96 7.42 -1.52
N ARG A 139 16.38 8.25 -0.64
CA ARG A 139 17.06 9.38 -0.01
C ARG A 139 17.08 9.23 1.51
N ARG A 140 18.28 9.08 2.06
CA ARG A 140 18.54 9.03 3.50
C ARG A 140 18.14 10.35 4.18
N SER A 141 17.72 10.24 5.43
CA SER A 141 17.55 11.37 6.36
C SER A 141 18.15 11.04 7.73
N ASP A 142 18.12 12.00 8.64
CA ASP A 142 18.48 11.82 10.05
C ASP A 142 17.23 11.80 10.95
N SER A 143 16.05 12.04 10.38
CA SER A 143 14.77 11.99 11.10
C SER A 143 13.64 11.50 10.21
N GLY A 144 12.64 10.91 10.83
CA GLY A 144 11.52 10.31 10.12
C GLY A 144 10.33 10.01 11.03
N TYR A 145 9.20 9.80 10.40
CA TYR A 145 7.99 9.28 11.04
C TYR A 145 8.08 7.77 11.17
N VAL A 146 7.19 7.20 11.97
CA VAL A 146 6.89 5.78 11.96
C VAL A 146 5.51 5.58 11.34
N ARG A 147 5.43 4.60 10.45
CA ARG A 147 4.19 3.97 10.03
C ARG A 147 4.34 2.48 10.31
N ALA A 148 3.85 2.07 11.47
CA ALA A 148 4.05 0.70 11.93
C ALA A 148 3.28 -0.30 11.07
N VAL A 149 3.81 -1.52 10.99
CA VAL A 149 3.22 -2.63 10.23
C VAL A 149 3.13 -3.88 11.09
N ARG A 150 2.18 -4.75 10.76
CA ARG A 150 2.00 -6.09 11.35
C ARG A 150 1.42 -7.08 10.33
N PRO A 151 1.63 -8.39 10.53
CA PRO A 151 1.00 -9.44 9.72
C PRO A 151 -0.54 -9.43 9.78
#